data_AF-A0A522YMT3-F1
#
_entry.id   AF-A0A522YMT3-F1
#
_cell.length_a   1.000
_cell.length_b   1.000
_cell.length_c   1.000
_cell.angle_alpha   90.00
_cell.angle_beta   90.00
_cell.angle_gamma   90.00
#
_symmetry.space_group_name_H-M   'P 1'
#
loop_
_entity.id
_entity.type
_entity.pdbx_description
1 polymer ?
#
loop_
_entity_poly.entity_id
_entity_poly.type
_entity_poly.pdbx_seq_one_letter_code
_entity_poly.pdbx_strand_id
1 'polypeptide(L)'
;MLLNNKGVALIIVIFAMMLFAVLGWTLVNLQSTDFDSSLRNFDSERALGLAEAGAQWAIFQLKTDSGWRTDSAHGYGSGYARHSFSPGEYQLTCLDGSGADIGKVIVISTGYIPTAASPRVKREVKITVTLGTFTDSMQIKNLLDWTSAAAYSVNIRGNITAPNYEANGNGTYNEIGIDYSSTVPLKPPSTSSSDMRTVGSGSFPTINMADYETMAGSNVWNRATKITTPSNVNVQAANRIRITANGFFANPAPNDGWSNVIIRNRRDQAEVMNMKWANRNWGYVSNRINNNVAEITFLDSTVNMFGSDAWVTTDQIEMGRRFTGNIGSLWYVKGDVVLDAITGDVDFEGIVAEGDIVIKGATSNTVRSNIDAADFPSLATKDGNILSDDAPQGGSESSKRNKRRFDGLIYTENGDITFNYIRGTALMGKNVTLKGSIDLRYDNNLLDLTGFVTSSSQIVWQEQ
;
A
#
# COMPACT_ATOMS: atom_id res chain seq x y z
N MET A 1 -93.55 52.46 -1.31
CA MET A 1 -92.14 52.89 -1.36
C MET A 1 -91.28 51.63 -1.42
N LEU A 2 -91.22 50.98 -2.58
CA LEU A 2 -90.43 49.75 -2.80
C LEU A 2 -89.05 50.17 -3.31
N LEU A 3 -88.08 50.21 -2.40
CA LEU A 3 -86.69 50.49 -2.71
C LEU A 3 -86.10 49.40 -3.61
N ASN A 4 -85.36 49.85 -4.62
CA ASN A 4 -84.83 49.07 -5.74
C ASN A 4 -83.67 48.14 -5.30
N ASN A 5 -83.97 47.02 -4.66
CA ASN A 5 -82.99 46.04 -4.15
C ASN A 5 -82.27 45.22 -5.23
N LYS A 6 -82.65 45.34 -6.51
CA LYS A 6 -82.04 44.59 -7.62
C LYS A 6 -80.68 45.14 -8.05
N GLY A 7 -80.44 46.45 -7.87
CA GLY A 7 -79.15 47.08 -8.19
C GLY A 7 -78.03 46.71 -7.21
N VAL A 8 -78.35 46.60 -5.92
CA VAL A 8 -77.37 46.26 -4.87
C VAL A 8 -76.92 44.80 -4.97
N ALA A 9 -77.83 43.88 -5.26
CA ALA A 9 -77.51 42.46 -5.43
C ALA A 9 -76.54 42.21 -6.60
N LEU A 10 -76.71 42.94 -7.73
CA LEU A 10 -75.82 42.83 -8.88
C LEU A 10 -74.39 43.28 -8.54
N ILE A 11 -74.25 44.39 -7.82
CA ILE A 11 -72.95 44.94 -7.40
C ILE A 11 -72.21 43.94 -6.50
N ILE A 12 -72.91 43.32 -5.55
CA ILE A 12 -72.33 42.31 -4.64
C ILE A 12 -71.84 41.08 -5.42
N VAL A 13 -72.60 40.61 -6.41
CA VAL A 13 -72.22 39.45 -7.25
C VAL A 13 -70.98 39.77 -8.10
N ILE A 14 -70.92 40.96 -8.71
CA ILE A 14 -69.75 41.39 -9.48
C ILE A 14 -68.51 41.48 -8.57
N PHE A 15 -68.67 42.02 -7.36
CA PHE A 15 -67.58 42.12 -6.39
C PHE A 15 -67.09 40.74 -5.93
N ALA A 16 -68.02 39.83 -5.65
CA ALA A 16 -67.69 38.45 -5.29
C ALA A 16 -67.00 37.72 -6.45
N MET A 17 -67.47 37.87 -7.69
CA MET A 17 -66.84 37.29 -8.88
C MET A 17 -65.43 37.84 -9.11
N MET A 18 -65.21 39.15 -8.93
CA MET A 18 -63.86 39.73 -8.97
C MET A 18 -62.97 39.16 -7.87
N LEU A 19 -63.48 39.03 -6.65
CA LEU A 19 -62.71 38.49 -5.53
C LEU A 19 -62.32 37.03 -5.77
N PHE A 20 -63.23 36.20 -6.30
CA PHE A 20 -62.92 34.82 -6.70
C PHE A 20 -61.95 34.75 -7.89
N ALA A 21 -62.05 35.67 -8.85
CA ALA A 21 -61.09 35.72 -9.97
C ALA A 21 -59.67 36.04 -9.49
N VAL A 22 -59.53 36.99 -8.55
CA VAL A 22 -58.23 37.33 -7.94
C VAL A 22 -57.69 36.16 -7.12
N LEU A 23 -58.53 35.50 -6.30
CA LEU A 23 -58.12 34.33 -5.53
C LEU A 23 -57.74 33.13 -6.41
N GLY A 24 -58.46 32.90 -7.51
CA GLY A 24 -58.14 31.85 -8.47
C GLY A 24 -56.79 32.10 -9.14
N TRP A 25 -56.53 33.35 -9.54
CA TRP A 25 -55.26 33.75 -10.14
C TRP A 25 -54.07 33.59 -9.18
N THR A 26 -54.23 33.98 -7.91
CA THR A 26 -53.15 33.83 -6.92
C THR A 26 -52.86 32.36 -6.62
N LEU A 27 -53.88 31.50 -6.54
CA LEU A 27 -53.70 30.07 -6.28
C LEU A 27 -52.94 29.36 -7.42
N VAL A 28 -53.26 29.68 -8.68
CA VAL A 28 -52.59 29.10 -9.86
C VAL A 28 -51.11 29.50 -9.89
N ASN A 29 -50.81 30.78 -9.59
CA ASN A 29 -49.42 31.25 -9.56
C ASN A 29 -48.60 30.66 -8.40
N LEU A 30 -49.23 30.38 -7.26
CA LEU A 30 -48.55 29.70 -6.15
C LEU A 30 -48.24 28.25 -6.50
N GLN A 31 -49.20 27.51 -7.06
CA GLN A 31 -48.99 26.13 -7.48
C GLN A 31 -47.91 26.00 -8.56
N SER A 32 -47.89 26.86 -9.57
CA SER A 32 -46.85 26.82 -10.60
C SER A 32 -45.46 27.06 -10.03
N THR A 33 -45.35 27.98 -9.07
CA THR A 33 -44.09 28.31 -8.40
C THR A 33 -43.57 27.13 -7.56
N ASP A 34 -44.46 26.44 -6.84
CA ASP A 34 -44.10 25.27 -6.01
C ASP A 34 -43.68 24.07 -6.85
N PHE A 35 -44.35 23.83 -8.00
CA PHE A 35 -43.95 22.78 -8.94
C PHE A 35 -42.58 23.06 -9.57
N ASP A 36 -42.33 24.29 -10.01
CA ASP A 36 -41.03 24.66 -10.59
C ASP A 36 -39.90 24.56 -9.56
N SER A 37 -40.15 24.95 -8.30
CA SER A 37 -39.18 24.77 -7.21
C SER A 37 -38.90 23.29 -6.93
N SER A 38 -39.93 22.45 -6.91
CA SER A 38 -39.79 21.01 -6.69
C SER A 38 -39.04 20.30 -7.82
N LEU A 39 -39.33 20.67 -9.07
CA LEU A 39 -38.61 20.14 -10.24
C LEU A 39 -37.14 20.55 -10.24
N ARG A 40 -36.84 21.80 -9.87
CA ARG A 40 -35.45 22.26 -9.73
C ARG A 40 -34.71 21.48 -8.66
N ASN A 41 -35.31 21.26 -7.48
CA ASN A 41 -34.68 20.46 -6.43
C ASN A 41 -34.40 19.02 -6.90
N PHE A 42 -35.35 18.41 -7.59
CA PHE A 42 -35.19 17.05 -8.11
C PHE A 42 -34.10 16.93 -9.18
N ASP A 43 -34.06 17.87 -10.13
CA ASP A 43 -32.98 17.93 -11.12
C ASP A 43 -31.62 18.24 -10.47
N SER A 44 -31.64 19.00 -9.39
CA SER A 44 -30.45 19.35 -8.61
C SER A 44 -29.84 18.13 -7.91
N GLU A 45 -30.66 17.27 -7.30
CA GLU A 45 -30.20 15.98 -6.74
C GLU A 45 -29.69 15.03 -7.84
N ARG A 46 -30.34 15.00 -9.01
CA ARG A 46 -29.89 14.19 -10.15
C ARG A 46 -28.56 14.66 -10.70
N ALA A 47 -28.37 15.97 -10.83
CA ALA A 47 -27.09 16.55 -11.23
C ALA A 47 -25.99 16.22 -10.21
N LEU A 48 -26.32 16.20 -8.91
CA LEU A 48 -25.37 15.80 -7.86
C LEU A 48 -24.97 14.33 -8.00
N GLY A 49 -25.94 13.42 -8.18
CA GLY A 49 -25.64 12.00 -8.38
C GLY A 49 -24.77 11.73 -9.61
N LEU A 50 -24.94 12.50 -10.70
CA LEU A 50 -24.06 12.44 -11.86
C LEU A 50 -22.64 12.95 -11.57
N ALA A 51 -22.51 14.05 -10.81
CA ALA A 51 -21.21 14.56 -10.38
C ALA A 51 -20.46 13.57 -9.46
N GLU A 52 -21.16 12.93 -8.52
CA GLU A 52 -20.58 11.91 -7.65
C GLU A 52 -20.13 10.68 -8.43
N ALA A 53 -20.93 10.23 -9.42
CA ALA A 53 -20.56 9.12 -10.29
C ALA A 53 -19.26 9.42 -11.07
N GLY A 54 -19.13 10.65 -11.61
CA GLY A 54 -17.91 11.06 -12.31
C GLY A 54 -16.69 11.12 -11.39
N ALA A 55 -16.87 11.63 -10.16
CA ALA A 55 -15.81 11.67 -9.17
C ALA A 55 -15.36 10.26 -8.72
N GLN A 56 -16.30 9.33 -8.51
CA GLN A 56 -15.99 7.93 -8.19
C GLN A 56 -15.25 7.23 -9.34
N TRP A 57 -15.67 7.47 -10.58
CA TRP A 57 -14.98 6.93 -11.75
C TRP A 57 -13.53 7.45 -11.85
N ALA A 58 -13.31 8.73 -11.57
CA ALA A 58 -11.96 9.32 -11.56
C ALA A 58 -11.07 8.70 -10.48
N ILE A 59 -11.61 8.48 -9.28
CA ILE A 59 -10.90 7.80 -8.20
C ILE A 59 -10.54 6.37 -8.61
N PHE A 60 -11.43 5.67 -9.32
CA PHE A 60 -11.14 4.34 -9.84
C PHE A 60 -9.99 4.36 -10.86
N GLN A 61 -9.97 5.35 -11.77
CA GLN A 61 -8.83 5.52 -12.70
C GLN A 61 -7.54 5.79 -11.94
N LEU A 62 -7.53 6.73 -10.99
CA LEU A 62 -6.35 7.07 -10.17
C LEU A 62 -5.84 5.90 -9.31
N LYS A 63 -6.71 4.96 -8.93
CA LYS A 63 -6.31 3.72 -8.24
C LYS A 63 -5.61 2.73 -9.17
N THR A 64 -6.00 2.73 -10.44
CA THR A 64 -5.48 1.82 -11.47
C THR A 64 -4.21 2.36 -12.11
N ASP A 65 -4.09 3.69 -12.23
CA ASP A 65 -2.95 4.40 -12.78
C ASP A 65 -2.80 5.71 -12.00
N SER A 66 -1.74 5.79 -11.19
CA SER A 66 -1.48 6.94 -10.33
C SER A 66 -1.12 8.20 -11.14
N GLY A 67 -0.58 8.01 -12.35
CA GLY A 67 -0.26 9.05 -13.31
C GLY A 67 -1.46 9.56 -14.10
N TRP A 68 -2.63 8.92 -14.00
CA TRP A 68 -3.80 9.25 -14.82
C TRP A 68 -4.26 10.69 -14.63
N ARG A 69 -4.35 11.44 -15.73
CA ARG A 69 -4.91 12.80 -15.77
C ARG A 69 -5.86 12.92 -16.95
N THR A 70 -6.75 13.91 -16.91
CA THR A 70 -7.54 14.24 -18.10
C THR A 70 -6.72 15.11 -19.04
N ASP A 71 -5.63 14.56 -19.58
CA ASP A 71 -4.70 15.24 -20.49
C ASP A 71 -4.60 14.50 -21.83
N SER A 72 -3.78 15.04 -22.75
CA SER A 72 -3.56 14.43 -24.06
C SER A 72 -2.85 13.08 -24.00
N ALA A 73 -2.02 12.83 -22.99
CA ALA A 73 -1.32 11.56 -22.84
C ALA A 73 -2.29 10.39 -22.59
N HIS A 74 -3.41 10.68 -21.91
CA HIS A 74 -4.47 9.73 -21.62
C HIS A 74 -5.67 9.85 -22.57
N GLY A 75 -5.50 10.51 -23.72
CA GLY A 75 -6.52 10.61 -24.77
C GLY A 75 -7.55 11.75 -24.62
N TYR A 76 -7.36 12.65 -23.66
CA TYR A 76 -8.24 13.78 -23.37
C TYR A 76 -7.61 15.12 -23.76
N GLY A 77 -7.46 15.35 -25.07
CA GLY A 77 -6.89 16.59 -25.62
C GLY A 77 -7.65 17.88 -25.25
N SER A 78 -8.87 17.77 -24.74
CA SER A 78 -9.69 18.89 -24.27
C SER A 78 -9.51 19.25 -22.79
N GLY A 79 -8.69 18.49 -22.04
CA GLY A 79 -8.50 18.72 -20.60
C GLY A 79 -9.62 18.15 -19.71
N TYR A 80 -10.55 17.38 -20.28
CA TYR A 80 -11.67 16.78 -19.55
C TYR A 80 -12.18 15.49 -20.21
N ALA A 81 -12.76 14.60 -19.41
CA ALA A 81 -13.55 13.47 -19.84
C ALA A 81 -15.05 13.81 -19.76
N ARG A 82 -15.86 13.30 -20.70
CA ARG A 82 -17.31 13.50 -20.70
C ARG A 82 -18.03 12.18 -20.91
N HIS A 83 -19.01 11.90 -20.06
CA HIS A 83 -19.86 10.71 -20.19
C HIS A 83 -21.32 11.11 -20.04
N SER A 84 -22.16 10.60 -20.94
CA SER A 84 -23.58 10.92 -21.01
C SER A 84 -24.42 9.71 -20.60
N PHE A 85 -25.39 9.94 -19.73
CA PHE A 85 -26.35 8.95 -19.24
C PHE A 85 -27.77 9.51 -19.40
N SER A 86 -28.80 8.67 -19.25
CA SER A 86 -30.15 9.21 -19.03
C SER A 86 -30.30 9.41 -17.52
N PRO A 87 -30.69 10.58 -16.99
CA PRO A 87 -31.27 11.75 -17.67
C PRO A 87 -30.30 12.92 -17.94
N GLY A 88 -28.98 12.75 -17.79
CA GLY A 88 -28.02 13.78 -18.19
C GLY A 88 -26.56 13.34 -18.20
N GLU A 89 -25.62 14.28 -18.20
CA GLU A 89 -24.19 13.98 -18.40
C GLU A 89 -23.30 14.57 -17.30
N TYR A 90 -22.11 14.00 -17.14
CA TYR A 90 -21.07 14.61 -16.32
C TYR A 90 -19.84 14.93 -17.14
N GLN A 91 -19.16 16.00 -16.73
CA GLN A 91 -17.83 16.36 -17.18
C GLN A 91 -16.86 16.18 -16.00
N LEU A 92 -15.68 15.69 -16.29
CA LEU A 92 -14.66 15.40 -15.29
C LEU A 92 -13.34 16.00 -15.72
N THR A 93 -12.65 16.63 -14.78
CA THR A 93 -11.28 17.09 -14.94
C THR A 93 -10.44 16.55 -13.79
N CYS A 94 -9.30 15.95 -14.14
CA CYS A 94 -8.30 15.44 -13.21
C CYS A 94 -6.95 16.09 -13.55
N LEU A 95 -6.41 16.85 -12.60
CA LEU A 95 -5.20 17.65 -12.78
C LEU A 95 -4.34 17.68 -11.52
N ASP A 96 -3.05 17.99 -11.68
CA ASP A 96 -2.17 18.22 -10.54
C ASP A 96 -2.53 19.53 -9.82
N GLY A 97 -2.56 19.47 -8.50
CA GLY A 97 -2.84 20.60 -7.64
C GLY A 97 -1.73 21.65 -7.69
N SER A 98 -2.12 22.91 -7.50
CA SER A 98 -1.21 24.06 -7.45
C SER A 98 -1.43 24.88 -6.18
N GLY A 99 -0.48 25.74 -5.82
CA GLY A 99 -0.56 26.55 -4.60
C GLY A 99 -0.61 25.69 -3.32
N ALA A 100 -1.71 25.77 -2.57
CA ALA A 100 -1.91 25.02 -1.33
C ALA A 100 -2.17 23.51 -1.56
N ASP A 101 -2.39 23.09 -2.81
CA ASP A 101 -2.66 21.71 -3.21
C ASP A 101 -1.47 21.07 -3.97
N ILE A 102 -0.28 21.67 -3.91
CA ILE A 102 0.95 21.07 -4.48
C ILE A 102 1.16 19.66 -3.90
N GLY A 103 1.45 18.69 -4.77
CA GLY A 103 1.63 17.28 -4.40
C GLY A 103 0.31 16.50 -4.23
N LYS A 104 -0.82 17.08 -4.60
CA LYS A 104 -2.12 16.43 -4.62
C LYS A 104 -2.69 16.42 -6.04
N VAL A 105 -3.62 15.52 -6.29
CA VAL A 105 -4.45 15.49 -7.49
C VAL A 105 -5.81 16.06 -7.18
N ILE A 106 -6.28 16.94 -8.05
CA ILE A 106 -7.59 17.57 -7.94
C ILE A 106 -8.50 16.91 -8.98
N VAL A 107 -9.58 16.34 -8.47
CA VAL A 107 -10.67 15.79 -9.27
C VAL A 107 -11.86 16.73 -9.17
N ILE A 108 -12.28 17.28 -10.29
CA ILE A 108 -13.47 18.14 -10.39
C ILE A 108 -14.46 17.42 -11.30
N SER A 109 -15.61 17.04 -10.76
CA SER A 109 -16.70 16.47 -11.54
C SER A 109 -17.93 17.36 -11.48
N THR A 110 -18.42 17.74 -12.66
CA THR A 110 -19.62 18.56 -12.81
C THR A 110 -20.71 17.72 -13.48
N GLY A 111 -21.83 17.51 -12.79
CA GLY A 111 -23.02 16.87 -13.33
C GLY A 111 -23.99 17.91 -13.90
N TYR A 112 -24.59 17.59 -15.05
CA TYR A 112 -25.49 18.46 -15.80
C TYR A 112 -26.80 17.75 -16.09
N ILE A 113 -27.91 18.45 -15.89
CA ILE A 113 -29.23 18.03 -16.34
C ILE A 113 -29.80 19.09 -17.30
N PRO A 114 -30.22 18.74 -18.53
CA PRO A 114 -30.02 17.44 -19.19
C PRO A 114 -28.62 17.30 -19.82
N THR A 115 -27.98 18.39 -20.27
CA THR A 115 -26.67 18.33 -20.94
C THR A 115 -25.80 19.54 -20.57
N ALA A 116 -24.49 19.40 -20.69
CA ALA A 116 -23.50 20.46 -20.46
C ALA A 116 -23.62 21.59 -21.49
N ALA A 117 -24.10 21.29 -22.70
CA ALA A 117 -24.32 22.30 -23.73
C ALA A 117 -25.53 23.21 -23.43
N SER A 118 -26.50 22.72 -22.65
CA SER A 118 -27.71 23.48 -22.29
C SER A 118 -28.24 23.02 -20.92
N PRO A 119 -27.53 23.33 -19.83
CA PRO A 119 -27.91 22.84 -18.52
C PRO A 119 -29.07 23.66 -17.95
N ARG A 120 -30.07 22.96 -17.44
CA ARG A 120 -31.10 23.52 -16.57
C ARG A 120 -30.60 23.60 -15.12
N VAL A 121 -29.86 22.59 -14.68
CA VAL A 121 -29.18 22.55 -13.38
C VAL A 121 -27.78 21.97 -13.58
N LYS A 122 -26.81 22.49 -12.81
CA LYS A 122 -25.47 21.94 -12.71
C LYS A 122 -25.05 21.80 -11.24
N ARG A 123 -24.30 20.75 -10.95
CA ARG A 123 -23.71 20.49 -9.63
C ARG A 123 -22.26 20.13 -9.79
N GLU A 124 -21.42 20.64 -8.90
CA GLU A 124 -19.99 20.35 -8.92
C GLU A 124 -19.55 19.70 -7.61
N VAL A 125 -18.75 18.64 -7.76
CA VAL A 125 -18.06 17.94 -6.70
C VAL A 125 -16.56 18.09 -6.96
N LYS A 126 -15.86 18.71 -6.00
CA LYS A 126 -14.40 18.75 -5.98
C LYS A 126 -13.88 17.79 -4.93
N ILE A 127 -12.98 16.90 -5.32
CA ILE A 127 -12.26 15.97 -4.46
C ILE A 127 -10.77 16.25 -4.60
N THR A 128 -10.08 16.38 -3.47
CA THR A 128 -8.63 16.42 -3.44
C THR A 128 -8.09 15.05 -3.01
N VAL A 129 -7.36 14.41 -3.92
CA VAL A 129 -6.73 13.12 -3.71
C VAL A 129 -5.25 13.38 -3.45
N THR A 130 -4.75 13.04 -2.27
CA THR A 130 -3.30 12.92 -2.12
C THR A 130 -2.92 11.60 -2.79
N LEU A 131 -1.92 11.63 -3.68
CA LEU A 131 -1.29 10.40 -4.17
C LEU A 131 -0.06 10.13 -3.31
N GLY A 132 0.23 8.86 -3.04
CA GLY A 132 1.48 8.49 -2.39
C GLY A 132 2.63 8.71 -3.35
N THR A 133 3.23 9.91 -3.38
CA THR A 133 4.43 10.12 -4.19
C THR A 133 5.64 9.60 -3.44
N PHE A 134 6.31 8.61 -4.01
CA PHE A 134 7.66 8.29 -3.62
C PHE A 134 8.55 9.35 -4.26
N THR A 135 9.21 10.18 -3.46
CA THR A 135 10.13 11.23 -3.95
C THR A 135 11.56 11.02 -3.45
N ASP A 136 11.71 10.11 -2.49
CA ASP A 136 12.92 9.91 -1.73
C ASP A 136 13.43 8.48 -1.96
N SER A 137 14.75 8.33 -2.04
CA SER A 137 15.41 7.02 -2.05
C SER A 137 15.12 6.23 -0.78
N MET A 138 14.95 6.93 0.34
CA MET A 138 14.51 6.34 1.59
C MET A 138 13.59 7.28 2.34
N GLN A 139 12.47 6.75 2.81
CA GLN A 139 11.57 7.44 3.71
C GLN A 139 11.35 6.58 4.95
N ILE A 140 11.61 7.14 6.12
CA ILE A 140 11.74 6.36 7.36
C ILE A 140 10.85 6.97 8.45
N LYS A 141 10.00 6.15 9.14
CA LYS A 141 9.05 6.70 10.13
C LYS A 141 9.71 7.05 11.46
N ASN A 142 10.83 6.42 11.78
CA ASN A 142 11.46 6.57 13.09
C ASN A 142 12.98 6.73 13.00
N LEU A 143 13.73 5.67 12.66
CA LEU A 143 15.19 5.66 12.76
C LEU A 143 15.86 5.09 11.51
N LEU A 144 16.81 5.82 10.95
CA LEU A 144 17.82 5.31 10.04
C LEU A 144 19.10 4.99 10.83
N ASP A 145 19.38 3.71 11.03
CA ASP A 145 20.65 3.24 11.58
C ASP A 145 21.55 2.73 10.45
N TRP A 146 22.64 3.45 10.20
CA TRP A 146 23.65 3.06 9.23
C TRP A 146 25.03 2.90 9.87
N THR A 147 25.09 2.75 11.19
CA THR A 147 26.33 2.59 11.98
C THR A 147 27.20 1.46 11.45
N SER A 148 26.57 0.30 11.21
CA SER A 148 27.27 -0.88 10.70
C SER A 148 27.67 -0.77 9.23
N ALA A 149 27.00 0.10 8.46
CA ALA A 149 27.32 0.35 7.05
C ALA A 149 28.39 1.44 6.88
N ALA A 150 28.60 2.31 7.87
CA ALA A 150 29.56 3.42 7.80
C ALA A 150 31.01 2.97 7.53
N ALA A 151 31.36 1.74 7.92
CA ALA A 151 32.67 1.12 7.64
C ALA A 151 32.82 0.59 6.19
N TYR A 152 31.77 0.66 5.37
CA TYR A 152 31.70 0.09 4.02
C TYR A 152 31.37 1.16 2.97
N SER A 153 31.36 0.74 1.70
CA SER A 153 30.90 1.61 0.61
C SER A 153 29.38 1.79 0.68
N VAL A 154 28.96 3.02 1.02
CA VAL A 154 27.57 3.49 1.03
C VAL A 154 27.41 4.55 -0.05
N ASN A 155 26.51 4.33 -1.00
CA ASN A 155 26.14 5.29 -2.03
C ASN A 155 24.62 5.34 -2.15
N ILE A 156 24.00 6.43 -1.72
CA ILE A 156 22.55 6.58 -1.75
C ILE A 156 22.22 7.80 -2.60
N ARG A 157 21.79 7.53 -3.85
CA ARG A 157 21.36 8.54 -4.81
C ARG A 157 19.87 8.78 -4.66
N GLY A 158 19.50 10.02 -4.41
CA GLY A 158 18.16 10.47 -4.06
C GLY A 158 18.10 11.02 -2.63
N ASN A 159 16.98 11.64 -2.31
CA ASN A 159 16.73 12.22 -1.01
C ASN A 159 16.53 11.14 0.06
N ILE A 160 16.82 11.47 1.31
CA ILE A 160 16.46 10.68 2.48
C ILE A 160 15.67 11.57 3.43
N THR A 161 14.55 11.08 3.92
CA THR A 161 13.78 11.71 5.00
C THR A 161 13.61 10.72 6.16
N ALA A 162 14.09 11.10 7.34
CA ALA A 162 13.97 10.31 8.56
C ALA A 162 13.90 11.25 9.79
N PRO A 163 13.10 10.94 10.82
CA PRO A 163 13.11 11.72 12.06
C PRO A 163 14.41 11.58 12.85
N ASN A 164 15.06 10.42 12.78
CA ASN A 164 16.31 10.14 13.49
C ASN A 164 17.32 9.46 12.56
N TYR A 165 18.57 9.91 12.64
CA TYR A 165 19.74 9.30 12.01
C TYR A 165 20.73 8.86 13.09
N GLU A 166 21.36 7.71 12.89
CA GLU A 166 22.39 7.13 13.79
C GLU A 166 23.51 6.50 12.93
N ALA A 167 24.76 6.91 13.18
CA ALA A 167 25.93 6.46 12.43
C ALA A 167 27.09 5.93 13.28
N ASN A 168 27.03 6.06 14.60
CA ASN A 168 28.17 5.78 15.49
C ASN A 168 27.82 4.84 16.67
N GLY A 169 26.53 4.54 16.87
CA GLY A 169 26.04 3.63 17.89
C GLY A 169 26.11 4.18 19.32
N ASN A 170 26.19 5.50 19.49
CA ASN A 170 26.27 6.13 20.81
C ASN A 170 24.88 6.39 21.45
N GLY A 171 23.79 6.19 20.70
CA GLY A 171 22.42 6.38 21.19
C GLY A 171 21.96 7.84 21.23
N THR A 172 22.75 8.76 20.68
CA THR A 172 22.40 10.15 20.42
C THR A 172 22.12 10.29 18.93
N TYR A 173 20.96 10.81 18.57
CA TYR A 173 20.53 10.88 17.17
C TYR A 173 20.67 12.28 16.60
N ASN A 174 20.80 12.35 15.29
CA ASN A 174 20.82 13.60 14.51
C ASN A 174 22.00 14.52 14.85
N GLU A 175 23.17 13.97 15.16
CA GLU A 175 24.41 14.74 15.31
C GLU A 175 24.89 15.23 13.93
N ILE A 176 24.80 16.54 13.67
CA ILE A 176 25.22 17.13 12.39
C ILE A 176 26.70 16.86 12.12
N GLY A 177 27.02 16.38 10.93
CA GLY A 177 28.37 16.03 10.52
C GLY A 177 28.84 14.69 11.06
N ILE A 178 28.04 13.99 11.87
CA ILE A 178 28.32 12.66 12.40
C ILE A 178 27.28 11.67 11.86
N ASP A 179 26.02 11.82 12.27
CA ASP A 179 24.90 10.95 11.89
C ASP A 179 24.31 11.32 10.54
N TYR A 180 24.15 12.63 10.33
CA TYR A 180 23.62 13.18 9.10
C TYR A 180 24.32 14.48 8.70
N SER A 181 24.24 14.84 7.43
CA SER A 181 24.68 16.13 6.92
C SER A 181 23.80 16.55 5.76
N SER A 182 23.28 17.79 5.81
CA SER A 182 22.53 18.41 4.72
C SER A 182 23.43 19.20 3.76
N THR A 183 24.74 19.25 4.02
CA THR A 183 25.75 19.87 3.15
C THR A 183 26.79 18.83 2.73
N VAL A 184 27.46 19.06 1.59
CA VAL A 184 28.49 18.16 1.08
C VAL A 184 29.75 18.23 1.96
N PRO A 185 30.35 17.08 2.36
CA PRO A 185 29.93 15.71 2.06
C PRO A 185 28.68 15.30 2.85
N LEU A 186 27.67 14.81 2.13
CA LEU A 186 26.42 14.34 2.73
C LEU A 186 26.66 13.12 3.61
N LYS A 187 25.83 12.96 4.64
CA LYS A 187 25.79 11.77 5.49
C LYS A 187 24.33 11.34 5.69
N PRO A 188 23.97 10.07 5.42
CA PRO A 188 24.74 9.06 4.68
C PRO A 188 25.20 9.54 3.28
N PRO A 189 26.34 9.04 2.74
CA PRO A 189 26.92 9.56 1.50
C PRO A 189 26.04 9.44 0.25
N SER A 190 26.11 10.44 -0.62
CA SER A 190 25.62 10.41 -2.01
C SER A 190 26.72 10.87 -2.97
N THR A 191 26.69 10.36 -4.21
CA THR A 191 27.48 10.90 -5.33
C THR A 191 26.83 12.12 -6.01
N SER A 192 25.59 12.47 -5.67
CA SER A 192 24.85 13.59 -6.25
C SER A 192 24.82 14.77 -5.28
N SER A 193 25.21 15.95 -5.77
CA SER A 193 25.24 17.18 -4.96
C SER A 193 23.87 17.85 -4.81
N SER A 194 22.84 17.39 -5.53
CA SER A 194 21.47 17.89 -5.41
C SER A 194 20.64 17.11 -4.39
N ASP A 195 21.16 15.99 -3.89
CA ASP A 195 20.44 15.15 -2.94
C ASP A 195 20.39 15.79 -1.55
N MET A 196 19.33 15.51 -0.80
CA MET A 196 19.14 16.01 0.57
C MET A 196 19.06 14.90 1.61
N ARG A 197 19.37 15.27 2.86
CA ARG A 197 19.25 14.45 4.07
C ARG A 197 18.42 15.25 5.06
N THR A 198 17.12 14.98 5.06
CA THR A 198 16.14 15.76 5.80
C THR A 198 15.85 15.06 7.12
N VAL A 199 15.98 15.81 8.22
CA VAL A 199 15.45 15.41 9.52
C VAL A 199 13.99 15.81 9.56
N GLY A 200 13.09 14.83 9.58
CA GLY A 200 11.66 15.08 9.52
C GLY A 200 10.84 13.84 9.24
N SER A 201 9.52 13.98 9.35
CA SER A 201 8.57 12.91 8.99
C SER A 201 8.18 13.04 7.51
N GLY A 202 8.41 11.99 6.73
CA GLY A 202 7.91 11.90 5.35
C GLY A 202 6.45 11.46 5.29
N SER A 203 5.81 11.56 4.12
CA SER A 203 4.44 11.10 3.88
C SER A 203 4.40 9.61 3.59
N PHE A 204 3.94 8.80 4.55
CA PHE A 204 3.89 7.34 4.36
C PHE A 204 2.55 6.90 3.77
N PRO A 205 2.51 6.44 2.50
CA PRO A 205 1.31 5.83 1.95
C PRO A 205 0.97 4.54 2.69
N THR A 206 -0.32 4.20 2.75
CA THR A 206 -0.80 2.90 3.23
C THR A 206 -0.89 1.94 2.04
N ILE A 207 -0.38 0.73 2.23
CA ILE A 207 -0.49 -0.34 1.23
C ILE A 207 -1.89 -0.94 1.23
N ASN A 208 -2.52 -1.07 0.05
CA ASN A 208 -3.77 -1.81 -0.10
C ASN A 208 -3.49 -3.29 -0.38
N MET A 209 -3.41 -4.08 0.68
CA MET A 209 -3.13 -5.52 0.60
C MET A 209 -4.16 -6.29 -0.25
N ALA A 210 -5.43 -5.86 -0.24
CA ALA A 210 -6.49 -6.54 -1.01
C ALA A 210 -6.34 -6.36 -2.53
N ASP A 211 -5.80 -5.21 -2.97
CA ASP A 211 -5.52 -4.97 -4.39
C ASP A 211 -4.40 -5.92 -4.84
N TYR A 212 -3.31 -6.05 -4.07
CA TYR A 212 -2.23 -6.99 -4.38
C TYR A 212 -2.66 -8.46 -4.32
N GLU A 213 -3.55 -8.84 -3.40
CA GLU A 213 -4.15 -10.19 -3.40
C GLU A 213 -4.90 -10.45 -4.71
N THR A 214 -5.65 -9.46 -5.20
CA THR A 214 -6.40 -9.55 -6.46
C THR A 214 -5.46 -9.62 -7.66
N MET A 215 -4.43 -8.77 -7.70
CA MET A 215 -3.44 -8.71 -8.79
C MET A 215 -2.59 -9.98 -8.88
N ALA A 216 -2.27 -10.61 -7.74
CA ALA A 216 -1.55 -11.88 -7.72
C ALA A 216 -2.32 -13.03 -8.39
N GLY A 217 -3.65 -12.92 -8.53
CA GLY A 217 -4.48 -13.88 -9.24
C GLY A 217 -4.34 -15.31 -8.69
N SER A 218 -3.75 -16.22 -9.47
CA SER A 218 -3.51 -17.60 -9.03
C SER A 218 -2.34 -17.77 -8.06
N ASN A 219 -1.49 -16.75 -7.89
CA ASN A 219 -0.29 -16.78 -7.06
C ASN A 219 -0.56 -16.31 -5.62
N VAL A 220 -1.70 -16.71 -5.07
CA VAL A 220 -2.10 -16.42 -3.69
C VAL A 220 -1.82 -17.64 -2.81
N TRP A 221 -0.96 -17.47 -1.79
CA TRP A 221 -0.73 -18.49 -0.78
C TRP A 221 -1.52 -18.17 0.50
N ASN A 222 -2.54 -18.98 0.78
CA ASN A 222 -3.51 -18.74 1.86
C ASN A 222 -3.46 -19.80 2.98
N ARG A 223 -2.27 -20.33 3.28
CA ARG A 223 -2.11 -21.49 4.17
C ARG A 223 -1.38 -21.21 5.48
N ALA A 224 -1.17 -19.95 5.83
CA ALA A 224 -0.65 -19.65 7.14
C ALA A 224 -1.60 -20.23 8.19
N THR A 225 -1.05 -21.16 8.96
CA THR A 225 -1.76 -21.83 10.02
C THR A 225 -0.96 -21.59 11.29
N LYS A 226 -1.68 -21.19 12.34
CA LYS A 226 -1.12 -20.93 13.66
C LYS A 226 -1.62 -22.00 14.61
N ILE A 227 -0.71 -22.56 15.40
CA ILE A 227 -1.07 -23.42 16.53
C ILE A 227 -0.75 -22.66 17.80
N THR A 228 -1.78 -22.38 18.59
CA THR A 228 -1.68 -21.67 19.86
C THR A 228 -1.54 -22.61 21.05
N THR A 229 -1.87 -23.90 20.90
CA THR A 229 -1.86 -24.88 22.01
C THR A 229 -0.54 -25.66 22.09
N PRO A 230 0.27 -25.51 23.17
CA PRO A 230 1.59 -26.14 23.28
C PRO A 230 1.57 -27.67 23.33
N SER A 231 0.49 -28.28 23.83
CA SER A 231 0.33 -29.74 23.90
C SER A 231 0.21 -30.41 22.52
N ASN A 232 0.00 -29.61 21.47
CA ASN A 232 -0.18 -30.12 20.13
C ASN A 232 1.14 -30.39 19.38
N VAL A 233 2.29 -30.18 20.01
CA VAL A 233 3.61 -30.33 19.38
C VAL A 233 4.45 -31.33 20.15
N ASN A 234 4.82 -32.42 19.49
CA ASN A 234 5.69 -33.45 20.03
C ASN A 234 6.84 -33.72 19.05
N VAL A 235 8.07 -33.43 19.46
CA VAL A 235 9.23 -33.68 18.61
C VAL A 235 9.70 -35.12 18.84
N GLN A 236 9.63 -35.94 17.79
CA GLN A 236 9.88 -37.38 17.87
C GLN A 236 11.35 -37.77 17.67
N ALA A 237 12.12 -36.94 16.96
CA ALA A 237 13.56 -37.10 16.73
C ALA A 237 14.20 -35.74 16.42
N ALA A 238 15.53 -35.67 16.27
CA ALA A 238 16.27 -34.42 16.07
C ALA A 238 15.75 -33.54 14.91
N ASN A 239 15.17 -34.15 13.87
CA ASN A 239 14.60 -33.49 12.70
C ASN A 239 13.15 -33.93 12.40
N ARG A 240 12.44 -34.57 13.35
CA ARG A 240 11.10 -35.11 13.11
C ARG A 240 10.11 -34.55 14.11
N ILE A 241 9.07 -33.91 13.61
CA ILE A 241 8.04 -33.27 14.43
C ILE A 241 6.70 -33.98 14.21
N ARG A 242 5.97 -34.17 15.29
CA ARG A 242 4.57 -34.57 15.30
C ARG A 242 3.73 -33.42 15.78
N ILE A 243 2.72 -33.06 15.01
CA ILE A 243 1.70 -32.08 15.38
C ILE A 243 0.39 -32.82 15.55
N THR A 244 -0.17 -32.83 16.77
CA THR A 244 -1.40 -33.59 17.08
C THR A 244 -2.68 -32.81 16.76
N ALA A 245 -2.57 -31.55 16.33
CA ALA A 245 -3.67 -30.85 15.69
C ALA A 245 -4.09 -31.63 14.44
N ASN A 246 -5.35 -32.07 14.40
CA ASN A 246 -5.81 -33.04 13.42
C ASN A 246 -5.59 -32.55 11.98
N GLY A 247 -4.75 -33.26 11.23
CA GLY A 247 -4.58 -33.02 9.81
C GLY A 247 -3.70 -31.83 9.46
N PHE A 248 -2.83 -31.38 10.37
CA PHE A 248 -1.92 -30.25 10.13
C PHE A 248 -1.10 -30.41 8.83
N PHE A 249 -0.66 -31.63 8.53
CA PHE A 249 0.03 -31.99 7.29
C PHE A 249 -0.85 -32.68 6.25
N ALA A 250 -2.18 -32.66 6.36
CA ALA A 250 -3.06 -33.52 5.55
C ALA A 250 -3.07 -33.17 4.05
N ASN A 251 -2.96 -31.90 3.69
CA ASN A 251 -3.05 -31.43 2.29
C ASN A 251 -1.83 -30.56 1.96
N PRO A 252 -0.94 -30.85 0.99
CA PRO A 252 -0.13 -29.80 0.36
C PRO A 252 -1.04 -28.88 -0.48
N ALA A 253 -0.61 -27.66 -0.83
CA ALA A 253 -1.41 -26.86 -1.76
C ALA A 253 -1.37 -27.54 -3.15
N PRO A 254 -2.39 -27.38 -4.00
CA PRO A 254 -2.27 -27.78 -5.40
C PRO A 254 -1.01 -27.10 -5.98
N ASN A 255 -0.07 -27.89 -6.49
CA ASN A 255 1.20 -27.44 -7.08
C ASN A 255 2.28 -26.92 -6.12
N ASP A 256 2.04 -26.90 -4.80
CA ASP A 256 3.03 -26.44 -3.81
C ASP A 256 3.29 -27.55 -2.78
N GLY A 257 4.32 -28.35 -3.06
CA GLY A 257 4.76 -29.42 -2.18
C GLY A 257 5.19 -28.90 -0.81
N TRP A 258 5.19 -29.79 0.19
CA TRP A 258 5.58 -29.45 1.56
C TRP A 258 7.02 -28.90 1.67
N SER A 259 7.90 -29.23 0.72
CA SER A 259 9.26 -28.67 0.61
C SER A 259 9.33 -27.15 0.58
N ASN A 260 8.23 -26.52 0.15
CA ASN A 260 8.16 -25.08 0.02
C ASN A 260 7.36 -24.41 1.16
N VAL A 261 7.12 -25.16 2.23
CA VAL A 261 6.48 -24.68 3.45
C VAL A 261 7.54 -24.59 4.54
N ILE A 262 7.63 -23.42 5.16
CA ILE A 262 8.44 -23.21 6.36
C ILE A 262 7.57 -23.33 7.61
N ILE A 263 8.19 -23.79 8.70
CA ILE A 263 7.58 -23.92 10.01
C ILE A 263 8.51 -23.27 11.03
N ARG A 264 7.93 -22.42 11.87
CA ARG A 264 8.60 -21.71 12.96
C ARG A 264 8.22 -22.33 14.30
N ASN A 265 9.20 -22.53 15.16
CA ASN A 265 8.97 -22.82 16.58
C ASN A 265 9.00 -21.51 17.39
N ARG A 266 7.89 -21.17 18.05
CA ARG A 266 7.75 -20.00 18.92
C ARG A 266 7.71 -20.35 20.42
N ARG A 267 7.97 -21.61 20.79
CA ARG A 267 7.91 -22.02 22.20
C ARG A 267 9.03 -21.37 23.01
N ASP A 268 8.65 -20.51 23.94
CA ASP A 268 9.58 -19.76 24.81
C ASP A 268 10.15 -20.60 25.98
N GLN A 269 9.83 -21.89 26.03
CA GLN A 269 10.28 -22.74 27.11
C GLN A 269 11.58 -23.46 26.74
N ALA A 270 12.63 -23.07 27.46
CA ALA A 270 13.92 -23.72 27.61
C ALA A 270 13.84 -25.19 28.12
N GLU A 271 12.69 -25.87 28.04
CA GLU A 271 12.48 -27.21 28.62
C GLU A 271 12.52 -28.34 27.59
N VAL A 272 12.74 -28.04 26.30
CA VAL A 272 13.03 -29.08 25.28
C VAL A 272 14.52 -29.02 24.87
N MET A 273 15.40 -28.88 25.86
CA MET A 273 16.85 -28.64 25.74
C MET A 273 17.71 -29.84 25.29
N ASN A 274 17.12 -30.88 24.70
CA ASN A 274 17.89 -31.96 24.05
C ASN A 274 17.74 -31.99 22.52
N MET A 275 17.24 -30.91 21.90
CA MET A 275 16.83 -30.91 20.49
C MET A 275 17.42 -29.75 19.69
N LYS A 276 17.75 -30.01 18.42
CA LYS A 276 18.30 -29.02 17.46
C LYS A 276 17.27 -27.98 16.97
N TRP A 277 16.00 -28.07 17.37
CA TRP A 277 14.95 -27.12 17.01
C TRP A 277 14.68 -26.12 18.16
N ALA A 278 15.66 -25.27 18.44
CA ALA A 278 15.58 -24.25 19.47
C ALA A 278 14.47 -23.22 19.17
N ASN A 279 14.07 -22.46 20.21
CA ASN A 279 13.18 -21.31 20.06
C ASN A 279 13.69 -20.41 18.92
N ARG A 280 12.78 -19.93 18.07
CA ARG A 280 13.05 -19.03 16.93
C ARG A 280 13.76 -19.67 15.72
N ASN A 281 14.07 -20.98 15.77
CA ASN A 281 14.62 -21.68 14.60
C ASN A 281 13.54 -21.96 13.55
N TRP A 282 13.85 -21.63 12.31
CA TRP A 282 13.04 -21.99 11.15
C TRP A 282 13.54 -23.28 10.52
N GLY A 283 12.61 -24.06 10.01
CA GLY A 283 12.91 -25.15 9.11
C GLY A 283 11.83 -25.32 8.07
N TYR A 284 12.17 -25.97 6.96
CA TYR A 284 11.20 -26.35 5.95
C TYR A 284 10.83 -27.83 6.08
N VAL A 285 9.63 -28.18 5.64
CA VAL A 285 9.19 -29.58 5.65
C VAL A 285 9.87 -30.33 4.51
N SER A 286 10.95 -31.05 4.82
CA SER A 286 11.71 -31.80 3.81
C SER A 286 11.03 -33.09 3.39
N ASN A 287 10.25 -33.70 4.28
CA ASN A 287 9.51 -34.92 3.99
C ASN A 287 8.25 -35.03 4.86
N ARG A 288 7.10 -35.30 4.25
CA ARG A 288 5.87 -35.61 4.99
C ARG A 288 5.78 -37.11 5.19
N ILE A 289 5.71 -37.56 6.45
CA ILE A 289 5.54 -38.98 6.78
C ILE A 289 4.07 -39.35 6.81
N ASN A 290 3.22 -38.52 7.44
CA ASN A 290 1.77 -38.69 7.47
C ASN A 290 1.07 -37.35 7.77
N ASN A 291 -0.24 -37.36 8.00
CA ASN A 291 -1.06 -36.15 8.25
C ASN A 291 -0.66 -35.34 9.48
N ASN A 292 0.11 -35.94 10.39
CA ASN A 292 0.47 -35.36 11.68
C ASN A 292 1.98 -35.40 11.93
N VAL A 293 2.79 -35.95 11.02
CA VAL A 293 4.23 -36.13 11.22
C VAL A 293 4.99 -35.70 9.97
N ALA A 294 6.02 -34.89 10.18
CA ALA A 294 6.91 -34.39 9.14
C ALA A 294 8.37 -34.37 9.61
N GLU A 295 9.28 -34.51 8.65
CA GLU A 295 10.70 -34.24 8.82
C GLU A 295 10.99 -32.81 8.40
N ILE A 296 11.80 -32.13 9.22
CA ILE A 296 12.13 -30.71 9.10
C ILE A 296 13.62 -30.58 8.85
N THR A 297 13.98 -29.85 7.81
CA THR A 297 15.36 -29.41 7.61
C THR A 297 15.47 -27.97 8.08
N PHE A 298 16.37 -27.71 9.04
CA PHE A 298 16.59 -26.37 9.57
C PHE A 298 17.30 -25.51 8.54
N LEU A 299 16.83 -24.27 8.40
CA LEU A 299 17.34 -23.34 7.39
C LEU A 299 18.68 -22.75 7.82
N ASP A 300 18.93 -22.51 9.10
CA ASP A 300 20.25 -22.17 9.65
C ASP A 300 20.13 -22.11 11.18
N SER A 301 21.15 -22.52 11.92
CA SER A 301 21.20 -22.40 13.39
C SER A 301 22.10 -21.25 13.88
N THR A 302 22.75 -20.52 12.97
CA THR A 302 23.86 -19.59 13.30
C THR A 302 23.48 -18.11 13.29
N VAL A 303 22.26 -17.76 12.92
CA VAL A 303 21.83 -16.36 12.80
C VAL A 303 20.56 -16.13 13.62
N ASN A 304 20.63 -15.16 14.52
CA ASN A 304 19.53 -14.77 15.40
C ASN A 304 18.47 -14.05 14.55
N MET A 305 17.36 -14.74 14.26
CA MET A 305 16.50 -14.35 13.12
C MET A 305 15.62 -13.10 13.35
N PHE A 306 15.55 -12.48 14.53
CA PHE A 306 14.74 -11.25 14.75
C PHE A 306 15.26 -10.41 15.92
N GLY A 307 15.25 -9.08 15.74
CA GLY A 307 15.70 -8.06 16.70
C GLY A 307 14.60 -7.35 17.51
N SER A 308 13.33 -7.72 17.41
CA SER A 308 12.28 -7.15 18.29
C SER A 308 11.10 -8.11 18.50
N ASP A 309 10.63 -8.17 19.75
CA ASP A 309 9.52 -9.03 20.22
C ASP A 309 8.13 -8.45 19.85
N ALA A 310 7.94 -7.95 18.63
CA ALA A 310 6.69 -7.31 18.20
C ALA A 310 5.52 -8.28 17.91
N TRP A 311 5.56 -9.52 18.43
CA TRP A 311 4.56 -10.55 18.14
C TRP A 311 3.85 -11.05 19.40
N VAL A 312 2.52 -11.19 19.31
CA VAL A 312 1.66 -11.70 20.40
C VAL A 312 2.16 -13.07 20.88
N THR A 313 2.41 -13.19 22.18
CA THR A 313 3.10 -14.29 22.86
C THR A 313 2.34 -15.62 22.94
N THR A 314 1.22 -15.77 22.23
CA THR A 314 0.33 -16.94 22.37
C THR A 314 0.52 -18.01 21.28
N ASP A 315 1.16 -17.67 20.15
CA ASP A 315 1.38 -18.62 19.06
C ASP A 315 2.60 -19.53 19.34
N GLN A 316 2.46 -20.84 19.15
CA GLN A 316 3.48 -21.86 19.44
C GLN A 316 4.18 -22.37 18.18
N ILE A 317 3.41 -22.57 17.10
CA ILE A 317 3.92 -22.89 15.76
C ILE A 317 3.21 -22.05 14.72
N GLU A 318 3.97 -21.59 13.73
CA GLU A 318 3.46 -20.86 12.58
C GLU A 318 4.02 -21.42 11.28
N MET A 319 3.19 -21.41 10.25
CA MET A 319 3.57 -21.78 8.89
C MET A 319 3.73 -20.55 8.02
N GLY A 320 4.76 -20.57 7.19
CA GLY A 320 4.98 -19.58 6.15
C GLY A 320 5.31 -20.24 4.81
N ARG A 321 5.61 -19.39 3.83
CA ARG A 321 6.00 -19.77 2.47
C ARG A 321 7.51 -19.72 2.31
N ARG A 322 8.10 -20.78 1.77
CA ARG A 322 9.50 -20.82 1.31
C ARG A 322 9.56 -20.64 -0.21
N PHE A 323 10.44 -19.75 -0.65
CA PHE A 323 10.72 -19.54 -2.06
C PHE A 323 12.19 -19.86 -2.37
N THR A 324 12.41 -20.56 -3.49
CA THR A 324 13.73 -20.98 -4.01
C THR A 324 13.67 -21.00 -5.53
N GLY A 325 14.76 -20.67 -6.21
CA GLY A 325 14.81 -20.71 -7.67
C GLY A 325 14.08 -19.53 -8.32
N ASN A 326 13.66 -19.72 -9.57
CA ASN A 326 12.88 -18.73 -10.30
C ASN A 326 11.39 -18.87 -9.98
N ILE A 327 10.82 -17.83 -9.40
CA ILE A 327 9.44 -17.76 -8.89
C ILE A 327 8.51 -17.10 -9.92
N GLY A 328 9.06 -16.30 -10.83
CA GLY A 328 8.29 -15.56 -11.84
C GLY A 328 7.55 -14.37 -11.25
N SER A 329 6.25 -14.30 -11.51
CA SER A 329 5.38 -13.13 -11.31
C SER A 329 5.09 -12.73 -9.86
N LEU A 330 4.25 -11.71 -9.65
CA LEU A 330 3.81 -11.28 -8.33
C LEU A 330 3.20 -12.43 -7.51
N TRP A 331 3.60 -12.54 -6.24
CA TRP A 331 2.99 -13.41 -5.24
C TRP A 331 2.39 -12.64 -4.08
N TYR A 332 1.22 -13.08 -3.62
CA TYR A 332 0.61 -12.61 -2.38
C TYR A 332 0.57 -13.75 -1.36
N VAL A 333 1.15 -13.53 -0.17
CA VAL A 333 1.32 -14.55 0.87
C VAL A 333 0.60 -14.10 2.15
N LYS A 334 -0.43 -14.85 2.56
CA LYS A 334 -1.17 -14.61 3.81
C LYS A 334 -0.42 -15.07 5.06
N GLY A 335 0.86 -14.73 5.18
CA GLY A 335 1.73 -15.15 6.29
C GLY A 335 3.18 -14.78 6.06
N ASP A 336 4.08 -15.43 6.80
CA ASP A 336 5.52 -15.17 6.72
C ASP A 336 6.14 -15.77 5.44
N VAL A 337 7.22 -15.16 4.98
CA VAL A 337 7.97 -15.56 3.79
C VAL A 337 9.44 -15.76 4.12
N VAL A 338 10.04 -16.83 3.58
CA VAL A 338 11.49 -17.01 3.49
C VAL A 338 11.93 -17.13 2.04
N LEU A 339 12.81 -16.23 1.61
CA LEU A 339 13.60 -16.33 0.40
C LEU A 339 14.89 -17.08 0.72
N ASP A 340 14.98 -18.32 0.28
CA ASP A 340 16.06 -19.23 0.66
C ASP A 340 17.16 -19.29 -0.42
N ALA A 341 18.16 -18.43 -0.24
CA ALA A 341 19.38 -18.39 -1.03
C ALA A 341 20.44 -19.41 -0.59
N ILE A 342 20.17 -20.27 0.39
CA ILE A 342 21.10 -21.34 0.79
C ILE A 342 21.12 -22.42 -0.28
N THR A 343 19.94 -22.77 -0.79
CA THR A 343 19.77 -23.87 -1.75
C THR A 343 19.99 -23.51 -3.21
N GLY A 344 19.98 -22.21 -3.55
CA GLY A 344 20.22 -21.74 -4.91
C GLY A 344 19.95 -20.25 -5.05
N ASP A 345 20.00 -19.74 -6.28
CA ASP A 345 19.55 -18.39 -6.60
C ASP A 345 18.04 -18.27 -6.42
N VAL A 346 17.57 -17.05 -6.15
CA VAL A 346 16.15 -16.71 -5.97
C VAL A 346 15.83 -15.51 -6.84
N ASP A 347 15.02 -15.71 -7.88
CA ASP A 347 14.58 -14.66 -8.81
C ASP A 347 13.05 -14.52 -8.75
N PHE A 348 12.54 -13.29 -8.65
CA PHE A 348 11.09 -12.99 -8.60
C PHE A 348 10.77 -11.61 -9.20
N GLU A 349 9.51 -11.32 -9.46
CA GLU A 349 9.04 -9.97 -9.83
C GLU A 349 8.66 -9.17 -8.57
N GLY A 350 7.73 -9.68 -7.75
CA GLY A 350 7.30 -9.03 -6.51
C GLY A 350 6.73 -10.01 -5.49
N ILE A 351 6.93 -9.72 -4.20
CA ILE A 351 6.36 -10.51 -3.10
C ILE A 351 5.70 -9.56 -2.11
N VAL A 352 4.39 -9.76 -1.90
CA VAL A 352 3.61 -9.06 -0.89
C VAL A 352 3.18 -10.06 0.18
N ALA A 353 3.48 -9.78 1.45
CA ALA A 353 3.22 -10.67 2.56
C ALA A 353 2.41 -9.98 3.66
N GLU A 354 1.47 -10.70 4.26
CA GLU A 354 0.79 -10.24 5.49
C GLU A 354 1.69 -10.36 6.73
N GLY A 355 2.73 -11.21 6.67
CA GLY A 355 3.70 -11.43 7.73
C GLY A 355 5.08 -10.85 7.45
N ASP A 356 6.08 -11.38 8.16
CA ASP A 356 7.50 -11.04 7.98
C ASP A 356 8.04 -11.62 6.65
N ILE A 357 8.99 -10.92 6.04
CA ILE A 357 9.76 -11.43 4.90
C ILE A 357 11.23 -11.54 5.31
N VAL A 358 11.81 -12.73 5.19
CA VAL A 358 13.21 -12.97 5.55
C VAL A 358 13.99 -13.54 4.38
N ILE A 359 15.20 -13.04 4.17
CA ILE A 359 16.15 -13.53 3.19
C ILE A 359 17.25 -14.29 3.92
N LYS A 360 17.43 -15.56 3.57
CA LYS A 360 18.41 -16.45 4.21
C LYS A 360 19.44 -16.97 3.22
N GLY A 361 20.68 -17.06 3.69
CA GLY A 361 21.81 -17.64 2.99
C GLY A 361 22.99 -16.68 2.86
N ALA A 362 24.01 -16.90 3.68
CA ALA A 362 25.35 -16.32 3.54
C ALA A 362 26.16 -17.04 2.45
N THR A 363 25.56 -17.33 1.30
CA THR A 363 26.19 -18.09 0.20
C THR A 363 26.64 -17.17 -0.92
N SER A 364 27.16 -17.74 -2.01
CA SER A 364 27.43 -17.02 -3.25
C SER A 364 26.18 -16.78 -4.12
N ASN A 365 25.02 -17.27 -3.69
CA ASN A 365 23.80 -17.20 -4.47
C ASN A 365 23.16 -15.81 -4.38
N THR A 366 22.44 -15.47 -5.44
CA THR A 366 21.79 -14.18 -5.61
C THR A 366 20.32 -14.24 -5.22
N VAL A 367 19.83 -13.16 -4.63
CA VAL A 367 18.40 -12.87 -4.49
C VAL A 367 18.14 -11.62 -5.31
N ARG A 368 17.28 -11.74 -6.31
CA ARG A 368 17.02 -10.69 -7.28
C ARG A 368 15.53 -10.51 -7.52
N SER A 369 15.08 -9.26 -7.46
CA SER A 369 13.84 -8.88 -8.15
C SER A 369 14.16 -8.37 -9.56
N ASN A 370 13.48 -8.91 -10.58
CA ASN A 370 13.55 -8.41 -11.95
C ASN A 370 12.19 -7.78 -12.27
N ILE A 371 12.13 -6.46 -12.30
CA ILE A 371 10.90 -5.74 -12.63
C ILE A 371 11.17 -5.06 -13.97
N ASP A 372 10.70 -5.67 -15.06
CA ASP A 372 10.88 -5.12 -16.41
C ASP A 372 9.92 -3.94 -16.70
N ALA A 373 8.92 -3.71 -15.84
CA ALA A 373 8.07 -2.52 -15.81
C ALA A 373 7.45 -2.35 -14.41
N ALA A 374 7.46 -1.12 -13.90
CA ALA A 374 7.44 -0.68 -12.50
C ALA A 374 6.17 -0.90 -11.65
N ASP A 375 5.32 -1.88 -11.94
CA ASP A 375 3.96 -1.91 -11.37
C ASP A 375 3.90 -2.41 -9.91
N PHE A 376 4.97 -3.05 -9.41
CA PHE A 376 4.95 -3.77 -8.13
C PHE A 376 6.14 -3.43 -7.22
N PRO A 377 5.93 -3.40 -5.88
CA PRO A 377 7.05 -3.43 -4.95
C PRO A 377 7.80 -4.75 -5.10
N SER A 378 9.13 -4.71 -4.98
CA SER A 378 9.92 -5.94 -4.93
C SER A 378 9.55 -6.75 -3.70
N LEU A 379 9.51 -6.11 -2.53
CA LEU A 379 9.07 -6.72 -1.29
C LEU A 379 8.13 -5.76 -0.59
N ALA A 380 6.95 -6.22 -0.17
CA ALA A 380 6.07 -5.40 0.63
C ALA A 380 5.33 -6.16 1.72
N THR A 381 5.06 -5.46 2.81
CA THR A 381 4.20 -5.93 3.89
C THR A 381 3.55 -4.72 4.56
N LYS A 382 2.45 -4.92 5.27
CA LYS A 382 1.83 -3.85 6.06
C LYS A 382 2.47 -3.74 7.44
N ASP A 383 2.50 -4.85 8.16
CA ASP A 383 2.90 -4.88 9.56
C ASP A 383 4.14 -5.75 9.83
N GLY A 384 4.60 -6.51 8.84
CA GLY A 384 5.76 -7.38 8.95
C GLY A 384 7.09 -6.63 8.77
N ASN A 385 8.16 -7.25 9.26
CA ASN A 385 9.52 -6.83 9.05
C ASN A 385 10.08 -7.42 7.77
N ILE A 386 11.05 -6.75 7.15
CA ILE A 386 11.80 -7.25 5.99
C ILE A 386 13.27 -7.36 6.37
N LEU A 387 13.79 -8.59 6.45
CA LEU A 387 15.09 -8.88 7.04
C LEU A 387 16.01 -9.63 6.09
N SER A 388 17.23 -9.15 5.93
CA SER A 388 18.33 -9.79 5.20
C SER A 388 19.63 -9.61 5.97
N ASP A 389 19.74 -10.21 7.16
CA ASP A 389 20.91 -10.08 8.04
C ASP A 389 22.17 -10.80 7.55
N ASP A 390 21.99 -11.87 6.76
CA ASP A 390 23.10 -12.71 6.28
C ASP A 390 23.95 -11.95 5.25
N ALA A 391 25.23 -11.75 5.56
CA ALA A 391 26.19 -11.19 4.60
C ALA A 391 26.44 -12.20 3.46
N PRO A 392 26.23 -11.83 2.19
CA PRO A 392 26.59 -12.69 1.07
C PRO A 392 28.09 -13.02 1.07
N GLN A 393 28.45 -14.26 0.76
CA GLN A 393 29.85 -14.70 0.73
C GLN A 393 30.43 -14.72 -0.69
N GLY A 394 31.75 -14.56 -0.80
CA GLY A 394 32.50 -14.67 -2.05
C GLY A 394 32.52 -13.41 -2.91
N GLY A 395 33.66 -13.15 -3.55
CA GLY A 395 33.89 -11.98 -4.41
C GLY A 395 34.23 -10.69 -3.64
N SER A 396 34.32 -9.58 -4.38
CA SER A 396 34.51 -8.24 -3.81
C SER A 396 33.25 -7.72 -3.13
N GLU A 397 33.35 -6.64 -2.35
CA GLU A 397 32.19 -5.97 -1.73
C GLU A 397 31.11 -5.58 -2.75
N SER A 398 31.51 -5.15 -3.95
CA SER A 398 30.60 -4.88 -5.07
C SER A 398 29.91 -6.15 -5.57
N SER A 399 30.61 -7.28 -5.62
CA SER A 399 30.03 -8.58 -5.99
C SER A 399 29.03 -9.06 -4.95
N LYS A 400 29.35 -8.96 -3.66
CA LYS A 400 28.42 -9.29 -2.57
C LYS A 400 27.16 -8.44 -2.62
N ARG A 401 27.31 -7.14 -2.84
CA ARG A 401 26.18 -6.22 -3.01
C ARG A 401 25.26 -6.61 -4.17
N ASN A 402 25.81 -7.03 -5.30
CA ASN A 402 25.02 -7.49 -6.45
C ASN A 402 24.28 -8.82 -6.23
N LYS A 403 24.55 -9.55 -5.13
CA LYS A 403 23.80 -10.76 -4.74
C LYS A 403 22.50 -10.45 -3.98
N ARG A 404 22.25 -9.17 -3.66
CA ARG A 404 21.03 -8.67 -3.05
C ARG A 404 20.53 -7.51 -3.90
N ARG A 405 19.88 -7.83 -5.01
CA ARG A 405 19.47 -6.85 -6.03
C ARG A 405 17.96 -6.69 -6.02
N PHE A 406 17.45 -5.48 -5.82
CA PHE A 406 16.02 -5.21 -5.83
C PHE A 406 15.73 -4.01 -6.70
N ASP A 407 15.17 -4.25 -7.88
CA ASP A 407 14.98 -3.21 -8.89
C ASP A 407 13.75 -2.30 -8.62
N GLY A 408 12.90 -2.63 -7.63
CA GLY A 408 11.74 -1.84 -7.23
C GLY A 408 11.77 -1.40 -5.76
N LEU A 409 10.60 -1.04 -5.22
CA LEU A 409 10.45 -0.62 -3.82
C LEU A 409 10.52 -1.80 -2.86
N ILE A 410 11.24 -1.61 -1.74
CA ILE A 410 11.07 -2.44 -0.54
C ILE A 410 10.30 -1.63 0.49
N TYR A 411 9.13 -2.12 0.87
CA TYR A 411 8.16 -1.38 1.67
C TYR A 411 7.66 -2.15 2.89
N THR A 412 7.59 -1.48 4.02
CA THR A 412 6.73 -1.88 5.14
C THR A 412 6.08 -0.66 5.76
N GLU A 413 4.79 -0.72 6.05
CA GLU A 413 4.09 0.41 6.65
C GLU A 413 4.53 0.58 8.11
N ASN A 414 4.51 -0.50 8.90
CA ASN A 414 4.70 -0.45 10.34
C ASN A 414 5.85 -1.30 10.87
N GLY A 415 6.45 -2.16 10.03
CA GLY A 415 7.56 -3.00 10.42
C GLY A 415 8.93 -2.37 10.17
N ASP A 416 9.96 -3.11 10.55
CA ASP A 416 11.36 -2.72 10.42
C ASP A 416 12.00 -3.35 9.17
N ILE A 417 12.95 -2.64 8.57
CA ILE A 417 13.76 -3.12 7.46
C ILE A 417 15.19 -3.28 7.94
N THR A 418 15.78 -4.46 7.71
CA THR A 418 17.21 -4.68 7.93
C THR A 418 17.85 -5.32 6.71
N PHE A 419 18.88 -4.68 6.15
CA PHE A 419 19.65 -5.24 5.03
C PHE A 419 21.13 -5.23 5.30
N ASN A 420 21.74 -6.40 5.17
CA ASN A 420 23.17 -6.59 5.08
C ASN A 420 23.57 -6.79 3.62
N TYR A 421 24.14 -5.75 3.02
CA TYR A 421 24.35 -5.58 1.59
C TYR A 421 23.06 -5.43 0.78
N ILE A 422 22.98 -4.36 -0.01
CA ILE A 422 21.86 -4.15 -0.93
C ILE A 422 22.27 -3.30 -2.12
N ARG A 423 21.83 -3.71 -3.30
CA ARG A 423 21.69 -2.85 -4.47
C ARG A 423 20.20 -2.70 -4.76
N GLY A 424 19.66 -1.49 -4.73
CA GLY A 424 18.26 -1.33 -5.08
C GLY A 424 17.84 0.10 -5.41
N THR A 425 16.53 0.29 -5.52
CA THR A 425 15.94 1.56 -5.96
C THR A 425 15.54 2.43 -4.78
N ALA A 426 14.61 1.95 -3.93
CA ALA A 426 14.13 2.70 -2.77
C ALA A 426 13.70 1.80 -1.60
N LEU A 427 13.75 2.35 -0.38
CA LEU A 427 13.32 1.69 0.86
C LEU A 427 12.31 2.56 1.63
N MET A 428 11.28 1.94 2.20
CA MET A 428 10.34 2.62 3.08
C MET A 428 9.97 1.72 4.27
N GLY A 429 10.22 2.17 5.49
CA GLY A 429 9.99 1.36 6.69
C GLY A 429 9.89 2.18 7.97
N LYS A 430 9.53 1.54 9.08
CA LYS A 430 9.48 2.20 10.39
C LYS A 430 10.88 2.52 10.90
N ASN A 431 11.67 1.49 11.15
CA ASN A 431 13.11 1.59 11.35
C ASN A 431 13.81 0.97 10.14
N VAL A 432 14.92 1.57 9.69
CA VAL A 432 15.75 1.01 8.64
C VAL A 432 17.17 0.86 9.17
N THR A 433 17.66 -0.38 9.21
CA THR A 433 19.02 -0.72 9.61
C THR A 433 19.81 -1.21 8.40
N LEU A 434 20.88 -0.50 8.07
CA LEU A 434 21.78 -0.83 6.97
C LEU A 434 23.10 -1.38 7.50
N LYS A 435 23.51 -2.53 6.96
CA LYS A 435 24.75 -3.22 7.28
C LYS A 435 25.52 -3.52 5.99
N GLY A 436 26.85 -3.53 6.04
CA GLY A 436 27.67 -3.83 4.86
C GLY A 436 27.60 -2.75 3.76
N SER A 437 27.81 -3.13 2.50
CA SER A 437 27.86 -2.18 1.37
C SER A 437 26.48 -1.91 0.75
N ILE A 438 26.17 -0.62 0.57
CA ILE A 438 24.85 -0.13 0.14
C ILE A 438 25.00 0.68 -1.17
N ASP A 439 24.15 0.40 -2.17
CA ASP A 439 24.02 1.20 -3.40
C ASP A 439 22.54 1.36 -3.74
N LEU A 440 21.95 2.48 -3.34
CA LEU A 440 20.58 2.84 -3.69
C LEU A 440 20.61 3.86 -4.82
N ARG A 441 19.86 3.56 -5.89
CA ARG A 441 19.76 4.40 -7.09
C ARG A 441 18.30 4.70 -7.34
N TYR A 442 17.85 5.78 -6.74
CA TYR A 442 16.48 6.24 -6.94
C TYR A 442 16.20 6.54 -8.41
N ASP A 443 15.13 5.94 -8.93
CA ASP A 443 14.56 6.18 -10.25
C ASP A 443 13.05 6.25 -10.07
N ASN A 444 12.45 7.40 -10.36
CA ASN A 444 11.02 7.62 -10.20
C ASN A 444 10.19 6.77 -11.17
N ASN A 445 10.76 6.39 -12.32
CA ASN A 445 10.06 5.57 -13.31
C ASN A 445 9.95 4.11 -12.87
N LEU A 446 10.69 3.70 -11.84
CA LEU A 446 10.69 2.34 -11.28
C LEU A 446 9.81 2.23 -10.00
N LEU A 447 9.05 3.26 -9.67
CA LEU A 447 8.26 3.37 -8.44
C LEU A 447 6.78 3.76 -8.71
N ASP A 448 6.24 3.45 -9.89
CA ASP A 448 4.83 3.68 -10.23
C ASP A 448 3.94 2.63 -9.55
N LEU A 449 3.67 2.85 -8.27
CA LEU A 449 3.13 1.81 -7.42
C LEU A 449 1.60 1.89 -7.36
N THR A 450 0.98 1.16 -8.28
CA THR A 450 -0.44 0.80 -8.21
C THR A 450 -0.74 0.16 -6.84
N GLY A 451 -1.80 0.58 -6.15
CA GLY A 451 -2.22 0.00 -4.87
C GLY A 451 -1.69 0.68 -3.59
N PHE A 452 -0.93 1.78 -3.68
CA PHE A 452 -0.61 2.63 -2.53
C PHE A 452 -1.60 3.79 -2.42
N VAL A 453 -2.45 3.76 -1.39
CA VAL A 453 -3.51 4.75 -1.18
C VAL A 453 -3.08 5.70 -0.06
N THR A 454 -2.95 6.98 -0.37
CA THR A 454 -3.01 8.04 0.66
C THR A 454 -4.43 8.60 0.62
N SER A 455 -5.08 8.60 1.78
CA SER A 455 -6.47 9.03 2.02
C SER A 455 -7.03 10.08 1.03
N SER A 456 -8.27 9.88 0.56
CA SER A 456 -9.07 10.94 -0.04
C SER A 456 -9.51 11.94 1.03
N SER A 457 -9.29 13.25 0.86
CA SER A 457 -9.83 14.23 1.79
C SER A 457 -10.49 15.43 1.10
N GLN A 458 -11.63 15.81 1.71
CA GLN A 458 -12.52 16.93 1.43
C GLN A 458 -13.32 16.83 0.12
N ILE A 459 -14.60 16.47 0.28
CA ILE A 459 -15.65 16.72 -0.71
C ILE A 459 -16.14 18.15 -0.45
N VAL A 460 -15.90 19.05 -1.40
CA VAL A 460 -16.53 20.38 -1.39
C VAL A 460 -17.59 20.39 -2.48
N TRP A 461 -18.84 20.65 -2.08
CA TRP A 461 -19.97 20.80 -2.98
C TRP A 461 -20.31 22.27 -3.15
N GLN A 462 -20.70 22.66 -4.37
CA GLN A 462 -21.31 23.96 -4.65
C GLN A 462 -22.52 23.81 -5.57
N GLU A 463 -23.62 24.51 -5.22
CA GLU A 463 -24.69 24.86 -6.16
C GLU A 463 -24.24 26.02 -7.03
N GLN A 464 -24.48 25.95 -8.35
CA GLN A 464 -24.24 27.07 -9.25
C GLN A 464 -25.37 27.28 -10.23
#